data_AF-A0A950ZLK0-F1
#
_entry.id   AF-A0A950ZLK0-F1
#
_cell.length_a   1.000
_cell.length_b   1.000
_cell.length_c   1.000
_cell.angle_alpha   90.00
_cell.angle_beta   90.00
_cell.angle_gamma   90.00
#
_symmetry.space_group_name_H-M   'P 1'
#
loop_
_entity.id
_entity.type
_entity.pdbx_description
1 polymer ?
#
loop_
_entity_poly.entity_id
_entity_poly.type
_entity_poly.pdbx_seq_one_letter_code
_entity_poly.pdbx_strand_id
1 'polypeptide(L)'
;HTPHTYSRTLTLLEDYRRSFNASDVVVLGPVEAARERGQPVTVTSHDVAERAGPGREVHVVDSSDEAIRLLCEIARDGDVMLVLSLGGFDKLAPRLRAALETSRVA
;
A
#
# COMPACT_ATOMS: atom_id res chain seq x y z
N HIS A 1 0.33 -1.56 -1.32
CA HIS A 1 -0.65 -2.65 -1.12
C HIS A 1 -1.98 -2.05 -0.67
N THR A 2 -3.11 -2.59 -1.14
CA THR A 2 -4.45 -2.21 -0.66
C THR A 2 -5.12 -3.45 -0.06
N PRO A 3 -5.22 -3.59 1.27
CA PRO A 3 -5.95 -4.70 1.89
C PRO A 3 -7.38 -4.78 1.35
N HIS A 4 -7.90 -6.00 1.15
CA HIS A 4 -9.20 -6.18 0.51
C HIS A 4 -10.21 -6.82 1.46
N THR A 5 -11.36 -6.17 1.61
CA THR A 5 -12.44 -6.38 2.58
C THR A 5 -12.00 -6.24 4.04
N TYR A 6 -12.87 -5.68 4.88
CA TYR A 6 -12.63 -5.55 6.31
C TYR A 6 -12.52 -6.93 6.98
N SER A 7 -13.42 -7.85 6.66
CA SER A 7 -13.44 -9.21 7.25
C SER A 7 -12.14 -9.99 7.03
N ARG A 8 -11.62 -10.01 5.80
CA ARG A 8 -10.35 -10.70 5.47
C ARG A 8 -9.16 -10.02 6.14
N THR A 9 -9.11 -8.69 6.11
CA THR A 9 -8.01 -7.92 6.71
C THR A 9 -7.94 -8.17 8.21
N LEU A 10 -9.09 -8.17 8.90
CA LEU A 10 -9.18 -8.47 10.32
C LEU A 10 -8.76 -9.92 10.64
N THR A 11 -9.22 -10.88 9.83
CA THR A 11 -8.89 -12.31 10.03
C THR A 11 -7.39 -12.58 9.88
N LEU A 12 -6.72 -11.87 8.99
CA LEU A 12 -5.30 -12.05 8.67
C LEU A 12 -4.40 -11.00 9.32
N LEU A 13 -4.91 -10.23 10.29
CA LEU A 13 -4.22 -9.06 10.82
C LEU A 13 -2.83 -9.42 11.39
N GLU A 14 -2.73 -10.53 12.14
CA GLU A 14 -1.46 -11.02 12.68
C GLU A 14 -0.49 -11.55 11.60
N ASP A 15 -1.02 -11.99 10.47
CA ASP A 15 -0.24 -12.60 9.40
C ASP A 15 0.46 -11.56 8.52
N TYR A 16 -0.04 -10.32 8.52
CA TYR A 16 0.58 -9.20 7.81
C TYR A 16 2.02 -8.96 8.25
N ARG A 17 2.33 -9.14 9.55
CA ARG A 17 3.70 -9.05 10.06
C ARG A 17 4.66 -9.92 9.26
N ARG A 18 4.26 -11.17 8.98
CA ARG A 18 5.11 -12.12 8.25
C ARG A 18 5.21 -11.77 6.77
N SER A 19 4.14 -11.23 6.20
CA SER A 19 4.08 -10.86 4.78
C SER A 19 5.05 -9.73 4.41
N PHE A 20 5.34 -8.81 5.33
CA PHE A 20 6.22 -7.67 5.09
C PHE A 20 7.70 -7.97 5.34
N ASN A 21 8.05 -9.19 5.75
CA ASN A 21 9.40 -9.50 6.23
C ASN A 21 10.51 -9.26 5.21
N ALA A 22 10.21 -9.42 3.93
CA ALA A 22 11.17 -9.32 2.83
C ALA A 22 11.17 -7.95 2.12
N SER A 23 10.47 -6.94 2.65
CA SER A 23 10.35 -5.62 2.01
C SER A 23 11.03 -4.55 2.85
N ASP A 24 11.88 -3.69 2.27
CA ASP A 24 12.49 -2.60 3.03
C ASP A 24 11.48 -1.50 3.37
N VAL A 25 10.63 -1.17 2.39
CA VAL A 25 9.56 -0.17 2.50
C VAL A 25 8.22 -0.81 2.13
N VAL A 26 7.17 -0.50 2.89
CA VAL A 26 5.79 -0.89 2.59
C VAL A 26 4.91 0.36 2.51
N VAL A 27 4.16 0.51 1.42
CA VAL A 27 3.15 1.57 1.29
C VAL A 27 1.76 0.93 1.27
N LEU A 28 0.88 1.34 2.19
CA LEU A 28 -0.48 0.85 2.36
C LEU A 28 -1.48 1.92 1.93
N GLY A 29 -2.29 1.63 0.92
CA GLY A 29 -3.48 2.43 0.63
C GLY A 29 -4.66 2.02 1.52
N PRO A 30 -5.82 2.68 1.41
CA PRO A 30 -7.01 2.36 2.19
C PRO A 30 -7.48 0.92 1.98
N VAL A 31 -8.18 0.36 2.98
CA VAL A 31 -8.82 -0.95 2.86
C VAL A 31 -9.94 -0.87 1.82
N GLU A 32 -9.85 -1.67 0.77
CA GLU A 32 -10.88 -1.76 -0.27
C GLU A 32 -12.07 -2.57 0.27
N ALA A 33 -13.16 -1.89 0.64
CA ALA A 33 -14.34 -2.53 1.22
C ALA A 33 -15.02 -3.52 0.26
N ALA A 34 -14.95 -3.29 -1.06
CA ALA A 34 -15.58 -4.11 -2.08
C ALA A 34 -17.06 -4.44 -1.79
N ARG A 35 -17.39 -5.70 -1.49
CA ARG A 35 -18.75 -6.14 -1.16
C ARG A 35 -19.24 -5.66 0.22
N GLU A 36 -18.35 -5.16 1.06
CA GLU A 36 -18.63 -4.66 2.42
C GLU A 36 -18.82 -3.12 2.43
N ARG A 37 -18.91 -2.50 1.24
CA ARG A 37 -19.26 -1.08 1.11
C ARG A 37 -20.57 -0.78 1.86
N GLY A 38 -20.55 0.27 2.68
CA GLY A 38 -21.69 0.70 3.50
C GLY A 38 -21.82 0.00 4.85
N GLN A 39 -20.96 -1.00 5.14
CA GLN A 39 -20.86 -1.57 6.48
C GLN A 39 -19.95 -0.71 7.38
N PRO A 40 -20.05 -0.84 8.71
CA PRO A 40 -19.11 -0.20 9.63
C PRO A 40 -17.67 -0.64 9.33
N VAL A 41 -16.73 0.31 9.39
CA VAL A 41 -15.30 0.03 9.27
C VAL A 41 -14.85 -0.71 10.53
N THR A 42 -14.40 -1.96 10.39
CA THR A 42 -13.91 -2.78 11.52
C THR A 42 -12.39 -2.87 11.60
N VAL A 43 -11.68 -2.44 10.55
CA VAL A 43 -10.22 -2.45 10.46
C VAL A 43 -9.77 -1.46 9.39
N THR A 44 -8.62 -0.85 9.62
CA THR A 44 -8.00 0.17 8.77
C THR A 44 -6.59 -0.26 8.37
N SER A 45 -5.99 0.45 7.42
CA SER A 45 -4.60 0.22 7.04
C SER A 45 -3.61 0.66 8.12
N HIS A 46 -4.01 1.52 9.06
CA HIS A 46 -3.20 1.84 10.25
C HIS A 46 -3.10 0.62 11.18
N ASP A 47 -4.20 -0.10 11.41
CA ASP A 47 -4.17 -1.35 12.19
C ASP A 47 -3.21 -2.38 11.56
N VAL A 48 -3.16 -2.44 10.23
CA VAL A 48 -2.22 -3.30 9.49
C VAL A 48 -0.77 -2.81 9.64
N ALA A 49 -0.54 -1.50 9.56
CA ALA A 49 0.79 -0.91 9.73
C ALA A 49 1.37 -1.18 11.12
N GLU A 50 0.55 -1.11 12.16
CA GLU A 50 0.94 -1.45 13.54
C GLU A 50 1.48 -2.89 13.67
N ARG A 51 1.09 -3.80 12.77
CA ARG A 51 1.55 -5.20 12.80
C ARG A 51 2.87 -5.42 12.09
N ALA A 52 3.38 -4.46 11.34
CA ALA A 52 4.65 -4.61 10.62
C ALA A 52 5.87 -4.79 11.55
N GLY A 53 5.73 -4.38 12.82
CA GLY A 53 6.76 -4.51 13.84
C GLY A 53 7.84 -3.42 13.76
N PRO A 54 8.75 -3.36 14.76
CA PRO A 54 9.76 -2.32 14.84
C PRO A 54 10.79 -2.41 13.70
N GLY A 55 11.24 -1.26 13.22
CA GLY A 55 12.34 -1.16 12.25
C GLY A 55 11.94 -1.33 10.78
N ARG A 56 10.64 -1.52 10.49
CA ARG A 56 10.13 -1.51 9.11
C ARG A 56 9.59 -0.13 8.77
N GLU A 57 9.95 0.40 7.61
CA GLU A 57 9.36 1.64 7.11
C GLU A 57 8.01 1.33 6.46
N VAL A 58 6.93 1.72 7.14
CA VAL A 58 5.57 1.52 6.64
C VAL A 58 4.84 2.85 6.56
N HIS A 59 4.38 3.18 5.36
CA HIS A 59 3.60 4.38 5.07
C HIS A 59 2.14 4.00 4.85
N VAL A 60 1.23 4.76 5.46
CA VAL A 60 -0.21 4.68 5.15
C VAL A 60 -0.56 5.95 4.38
N VAL A 61 -1.22 5.78 3.24
CA VAL A 61 -1.62 6.87 2.34
C VAL A 61 -3.11 6.79 2.06
N ASP A 62 -3.73 7.94 1.85
CA ASP A 62 -5.18 8.05 1.62
C ASP A 62 -5.56 7.87 0.15
N SER A 63 -4.60 8.03 -0.76
CA SER A 63 -4.87 8.02 -2.21
C SER A 63 -3.72 7.46 -3.04
N SER A 64 -4.02 7.09 -4.28
CA SER A 64 -3.02 6.72 -5.29
C SER A 64 -2.10 7.89 -5.62
N ASP A 65 -2.59 9.12 -5.61
CA ASP A 65 -1.79 10.33 -5.89
C ASP A 65 -0.76 10.61 -4.81
N GLU A 66 -1.15 10.43 -3.55
CA GLU A 66 -0.22 10.48 -2.42
C GLU A 66 0.81 9.35 -2.48
N ALA A 67 0.37 8.13 -2.80
CA ALA A 67 1.28 7.00 -3.00
C ALA A 67 2.33 7.31 -4.09
N ILE A 68 1.91 7.86 -5.23
CA ILE A 68 2.80 8.19 -6.34
C ILE A 68 3.80 9.29 -5.92
N ARG A 69 3.33 10.36 -5.27
CA ARG A 69 4.22 11.44 -4.81
C ARG A 69 5.30 10.91 -3.86
N LEU A 70 4.88 10.19 -2.81
CA LEU A 70 5.79 9.57 -1.86
C LEU A 70 6.80 8.65 -2.56
N LEU A 71 6.33 7.78 -3.45
CA LEU A 71 7.18 6.83 -4.14
C LEU A 71 8.17 7.51 -5.09
N CYS A 72 7.79 8.60 -5.77
CA CYS A 72 8.69 9.42 -6.57
C CYS A 72 9.78 10.10 -5.71
N GLU A 73 9.47 10.44 -4.46
CA GLU A 73 10.42 11.08 -3.53
C GLU A 73 11.43 10.09 -2.95
N ILE A 74 11.00 8.87 -2.62
CA ILE A 74 11.84 7.90 -1.90
C ILE A 74 12.53 6.87 -2.80
N ALA A 75 12.01 6.63 -4.02
CA ALA A 75 12.55 5.60 -4.91
C ALA A 75 13.96 5.95 -5.38
N ARG A 76 14.80 4.91 -5.49
CA ARG A 76 16.19 4.98 -5.92
C ARG A 76 16.43 4.09 -7.13
N ASP A 77 17.52 4.35 -7.83
CA ASP A 77 17.96 3.45 -8.90
C ASP A 77 18.36 2.09 -8.32
N GLY A 78 17.86 1.03 -8.96
CA GLY A 78 18.03 -0.35 -8.50
C GLY A 78 16.90 -0.88 -7.62
N ASP A 79 15.97 -0.02 -7.16
CA ASP A 79 14.81 -0.48 -6.38
C ASP A 79 13.88 -1.38 -7.23
N VAL A 80 13.32 -2.41 -6.57
CA VAL A 80 12.30 -3.28 -7.15
C VAL A 80 10.97 -3.03 -6.45
N MET A 81 9.97 -2.60 -7.22
CA MET A 81 8.64 -2.29 -6.70
C MET A 81 7.63 -3.39 -7.03
N LEU A 82 7.01 -3.97 -6.01
CA LEU A 82 5.90 -4.90 -6.15
C LEU A 82 4.57 -4.20 -5.88
N VAL A 83 3.82 -3.90 -6.94
CA VAL A 83 2.51 -3.27 -6.83
C VAL A 83 1.42 -4.32 -6.61
N LEU A 84 1.06 -4.54 -5.35
CA LEU A 84 -0.02 -5.43 -4.93
C LEU A 84 -1.30 -4.64 -4.62
N SER A 85 -1.89 -4.04 -5.65
CA SER A 85 -3.16 -3.32 -5.57
C SER A 85 -4.18 -3.86 -6.55
N LEU A 86 -5.45 -3.59 -6.28
CA LEU A 86 -6.54 -3.87 -7.21
C LEU A 86 -6.75 -2.67 -8.14
N GLY A 87 -7.42 -2.90 -9.27
CA GLY A 87 -7.74 -1.83 -10.22
C GLY A 87 -8.51 -0.65 -9.61
N GLY A 88 -9.23 -0.88 -8.51
CA GLY A 88 -9.94 0.16 -7.74
C GLY A 88 -9.05 1.19 -7.05
N PHE A 89 -7.75 0.92 -6.88
CA PHE A 89 -6.78 1.93 -6.42
C PHE A 89 -6.19 2.70 -7.61
N ASP A 90 -7.10 3.20 -8.44
CA ASP A 90 -6.88 4.03 -9.62
C ASP A 90 -5.73 3.57 -10.54
N LYS A 91 -5.70 2.26 -10.85
CA LYS A 91 -4.68 1.67 -11.73
C LYS A 91 -3.26 2.16 -11.38
N LEU A 92 -2.90 2.12 -10.09
CA LEU A 92 -1.64 2.67 -9.56
C LEU A 92 -0.40 2.30 -10.38
N ALA A 93 -0.24 1.03 -10.78
CA ALA A 93 0.98 0.55 -11.44
C ALA A 93 1.36 1.31 -12.73
N PRO A 94 0.49 1.42 -13.77
CA PRO A 94 0.82 2.19 -14.95
C PRO A 94 1.03 3.69 -14.67
N ARG A 95 0.28 4.27 -13.73
CA ARG A 95 0.43 5.70 -13.36
C ARG A 95 1.77 5.97 -12.68
N LEU A 96 2.16 5.11 -11.73
CA LEU A 96 3.45 5.18 -11.04
C LEU A 96 4.62 5.03 -12.02
N ARG A 97 4.53 4.07 -12.95
CA ARG A 97 5.55 3.88 -13.99
C ARG A 97 5.77 5.17 -14.80
N ALA A 98 4.69 5.78 -15.28
CA ALA A 98 4.77 7.03 -16.06
C ALA A 98 5.36 8.20 -15.25
N ALA A 99 5.00 8.30 -13.97
CA ALA A 99 5.52 9.33 -13.07
C ALA A 99 7.04 9.17 -12.85
N LEU A 100 7.50 7.95 -12.53
CA LEU A 100 8.93 7.67 -12.32
C LEU A 100 9.77 7.87 -13.60
N GLU A 101 9.24 7.53 -14.77
CA GLU A 101 9.90 7.80 -16.04
C GLU A 101 10.06 9.31 -16.30
N THR A 102 9.07 10.11 -15.89
CA THR A 102 9.13 11.58 -16.05
C THR A 102 10.08 12.23 -15.05
N SER A 103 10.04 11.79 -13.79
CA SER A 103 10.91 12.31 -12.72
C SER A 103 12.40 12.04 -12.95
N ARG A 104 12.76 11.00 -13.71
CA ARG A 104 14.14 10.66 -14.06
C ARG A 104 14.70 11.41 -15.28
N VAL A 105 13.85 12.08 -16.04
CA VAL A 105 14.23 12.86 -17.24
C VAL A 105 14.43 14.35 -16.89
N ALA A 106 14.04 14.77 -15.69
CA ALA A 106 14.29 16.10 -15.13
C ALA A 106 15.62 16.15 -14.38
#